data_AF-A0AAW0FZ21-F1
#
_entry.id   AF-A0AAW0FZ21-F1
#
_cell.length_a   1.000
_cell.length_b   1.000
_cell.length_c   1.000
_cell.angle_alpha   90.00
_cell.angle_beta   90.00
_cell.angle_gamma   90.00
#
_symmetry.space_group_name_H-M   'P 1'
#
loop_
_entity.id
_entity.type
_entity.pdbx_description
1 polymer ?
#
loop_
_entity_poly.entity_id
_entity_poly.type
_entity_poly.pdbx_seq_one_letter_code
_entity_poly.pdbx_strand_id
1 'polypeptide(L)'
;MGDAPKDKFNIANDQYYEVAKDGARHRVRQTFGQLVVQHAYPAQKLQLPFYKTRLSKQEARSFHRPALQFPSNIEIRFSKVRTAKKKKDKAGRKIGKGGNVGEGLHRTGDLSLKDTSNFVLWEFSEEHPPIISNFGMGSILVNYYRKKNEKDEHIPKAELGEPYRHRTTG
;
A
#
# COMPACT_ATOMS: atom_id res chain seq x y z
N MET A 1 -7.92 38.63 -16.30
CA MET A 1 -7.43 37.79 -17.42
C MET A 1 -8.34 36.58 -17.49
N GLY A 2 -9.06 36.42 -18.60
CA GLY A 2 -10.19 35.49 -18.71
C GLY A 2 -9.79 34.02 -18.67
N ASP A 3 -10.66 33.21 -18.05
CA ASP A 3 -10.58 31.75 -18.01
C ASP A 3 -10.70 31.23 -19.45
N ALA A 4 -9.68 30.55 -19.96
CA ALA A 4 -9.72 29.93 -21.29
C ALA A 4 -10.79 28.82 -21.30
N PRO A 5 -11.49 28.60 -22.43
CA PRO A 5 -12.56 27.60 -22.49
C PRO A 5 -11.99 26.20 -22.21
N LYS A 6 -12.46 25.57 -21.13
CA LYS A 6 -12.11 24.20 -20.75
C LYS A 6 -12.56 23.25 -21.85
N ASP A 7 -11.63 22.46 -22.37
CA ASP A 7 -11.95 21.39 -23.33
C ASP A 7 -12.97 20.43 -22.71
N LYS A 8 -14.12 20.32 -23.36
CA LYS A 8 -15.28 19.53 -22.92
C LYS A 8 -14.95 18.02 -22.86
N PHE A 9 -13.86 17.59 -23.49
CA PHE A 9 -13.40 16.21 -23.53
C PHE A 9 -12.16 15.94 -22.67
N ASN A 10 -11.68 16.91 -21.88
CA ASN A 10 -10.59 16.67 -20.93
C ASN A 10 -11.09 15.92 -19.69
N ILE A 11 -11.25 14.61 -19.84
CA ILE A 11 -11.60 13.67 -18.76
C ILE A 11 -10.36 13.33 -17.91
N ALA A 12 -9.16 13.55 -18.46
CA ALA A 12 -7.88 13.14 -17.87
C ALA A 12 -7.36 14.10 -16.77
N ASN A 13 -8.03 15.24 -16.55
CA ASN A 13 -7.64 16.22 -15.53
C ASN A 13 -6.22 16.79 -15.72
N ASP A 14 -5.75 16.86 -16.98
CA ASP A 14 -4.37 17.23 -17.33
C ASP A 14 -3.91 18.58 -16.75
N GLN A 15 -4.84 19.52 -16.57
CA GLN A 15 -4.62 20.82 -15.93
C GLN A 15 -3.97 20.74 -14.52
N TYR A 16 -4.16 19.63 -13.81
CA TYR A 16 -3.56 19.42 -12.48
C TYR A 16 -2.16 18.80 -12.55
N TYR A 17 -1.79 18.24 -13.71
CA TYR A 17 -0.52 17.56 -13.97
C TYR A 17 0.46 18.40 -14.79
N GLU A 18 0.05 19.58 -15.29
CA GLU A 18 0.99 20.55 -15.86
C GLU A 18 1.93 21.07 -14.76
N VAL A 19 3.13 20.48 -14.72
CA VAL A 19 4.25 20.96 -13.92
C VAL A 19 4.91 22.07 -14.73
N ALA A 20 4.97 23.28 -14.16
CA ALA A 20 5.66 24.40 -14.78
C ALA A 20 7.10 23.97 -15.15
N LYS A 21 7.45 24.11 -16.43
CA LYS A 21 8.72 23.63 -17.01
C LYS A 21 9.95 24.44 -16.59
N ASP A 22 9.83 25.33 -15.63
CA ASP A 22 10.92 26.16 -15.15
C ASP A 22 11.56 25.56 -13.91
N GLY A 23 12.80 25.09 -14.09
CA GLY A 23 13.77 25.06 -12.99
C GLY A 23 14.18 23.68 -12.50
N ALA A 24 15.35 23.26 -12.99
CA ALA A 24 16.30 22.34 -12.36
C ALA A 24 15.88 20.87 -12.18
N ARG A 25 16.76 20.00 -12.70
CA ARG A 25 16.85 18.56 -12.43
C ARG A 25 16.50 18.26 -10.97
N HIS A 26 15.24 17.87 -10.74
CA HIS A 26 14.81 17.36 -9.44
C HIS A 26 15.53 16.02 -9.22
N ARG A 27 16.68 16.08 -8.55
CA ARG A 27 17.12 14.93 -7.76
C ARG A 27 15.94 14.59 -6.86
N VAL A 28 15.29 13.46 -7.11
CA VAL A 28 14.22 12.93 -6.26
C VAL A 28 14.85 12.56 -4.93
N ARG A 29 15.11 13.57 -4.09
CA ARG A 29 15.46 13.37 -2.70
C ARG A 29 14.15 13.01 -2.04
N GLN A 30 14.05 11.81 -1.46
CA GLN A 30 12.88 11.42 -0.68
C GLN A 30 12.58 12.52 0.36
N THR A 31 11.55 13.31 0.10
CA THR A 31 10.97 14.27 1.07
C THR A 31 10.08 13.55 2.09
N PHE A 32 10.06 12.21 2.03
CA PHE A 32 9.35 11.28 2.91
C PHE A 32 10.11 10.89 4.18
N GLY A 33 11.02 11.72 4.68
CA GLY A 33 11.87 11.38 5.85
C GLY A 33 11.12 10.91 7.11
N GLN A 34 9.79 11.04 7.14
CA GLN A 34 8.92 10.60 8.23
C GLN A 34 8.15 9.29 7.94
N LEU A 35 8.05 8.84 6.68
CA LEU A 35 7.33 7.62 6.32
C LEU A 35 8.29 6.43 6.25
N VAL A 36 8.38 5.71 7.37
CA VAL A 36 9.16 4.47 7.46
C VAL A 36 8.26 3.28 7.16
N VAL A 37 8.50 2.59 6.05
CA VAL A 37 7.82 1.33 5.73
C VAL A 37 8.29 0.25 6.69
N GLN A 38 7.35 -0.43 7.34
CA GLN A 38 7.63 -1.54 8.24
C GLN A 38 7.03 -2.83 7.69
N HIS A 39 7.83 -3.89 7.64
CA HIS A 39 7.41 -5.22 7.21
C HIS A 39 7.13 -6.11 8.42
N ALA A 40 6.27 -7.11 8.24
CA ALA A 40 6.02 -8.14 9.25
C ALA A 40 7.27 -9.01 9.46
N TYR A 41 7.36 -9.69 10.60
CA TYR A 41 8.52 -10.51 10.95
C TYR A 41 8.83 -11.62 9.91
N PRO A 42 7.84 -12.38 9.37
CA PRO A 42 8.12 -13.38 8.34
C PRO A 42 8.77 -12.80 7.07
N ALA A 43 8.43 -11.57 6.70
CA ALA A 43 9.02 -10.87 5.57
C ALA A 43 10.45 -10.42 5.86
N GLN A 44 10.70 -9.86 7.04
CA GLN A 44 12.04 -9.46 7.47
C GLN A 44 13.02 -10.66 7.52
N LYS A 45 12.51 -11.85 7.81
CA LYS A 45 13.29 -13.09 7.88
C LYS A 45 13.34 -13.88 6.57
N LEU A 46 12.71 -13.39 5.50
CA LEU A 46 12.62 -14.10 4.22
C LEU A 46 12.13 -15.54 4.41
N GLN A 47 11.07 -15.71 5.19
CA GLN A 47 10.63 -17.02 5.63
C GLN A 47 10.13 -17.89 4.46
N LEU A 48 10.66 -19.11 4.34
CA LEU A 48 10.14 -20.13 3.44
C LEU A 48 8.79 -20.66 3.95
N PRO A 49 7.84 -21.03 3.07
CA PRO A 49 7.94 -21.09 1.60
C PRO A 49 7.61 -19.76 0.88
N PHE A 50 7.40 -18.66 1.61
CA PHE A 50 6.94 -17.39 1.05
C PHE A 50 8.02 -16.67 0.24
N TYR A 51 9.29 -16.79 0.63
CA TYR A 51 10.43 -16.19 -0.05
C TYR A 51 11.34 -17.26 -0.62
N LYS A 52 11.09 -17.66 -1.86
CA LYS A 52 11.88 -18.69 -2.56
C LYS A 52 13.18 -18.08 -3.09
N THR A 53 14.28 -18.81 -2.95
CA THR A 53 15.59 -18.41 -3.49
C THR A 53 15.69 -18.64 -5.00
N ARG A 54 14.93 -19.61 -5.52
CA ARG A 54 14.84 -19.94 -6.94
C ARG A 54 13.39 -20.26 -7.29
N LEU A 55 12.91 -19.72 -8.41
CA LEU A 55 11.61 -20.04 -8.98
C LEU A 55 11.80 -21.03 -10.13
N SER A 56 10.91 -22.02 -10.21
CA SER A 56 10.78 -22.86 -11.39
C SER A 56 10.24 -22.05 -12.58
N LYS A 57 10.42 -22.55 -13.81
CA LYS A 57 9.85 -21.91 -15.02
C LYS A 57 8.34 -21.73 -14.92
N GLN A 58 7.63 -22.67 -14.28
CA GLN A 58 6.18 -22.58 -14.13
C GLN A 58 5.79 -21.48 -13.13
N GLU A 59 6.46 -21.42 -11.98
CA GLU A 59 6.20 -20.37 -10.97
C GLU A 59 6.55 -18.97 -11.49
N ALA A 60 7.59 -18.85 -12.31
CA ALA A 60 7.95 -17.58 -12.94
C ALA A 60 6.88 -17.11 -13.95
N ARG A 61 6.28 -18.03 -14.73
CA ARG A 61 5.17 -17.68 -15.64
C ARG A 61 3.90 -17.30 -14.88
N SER A 62 3.65 -17.91 -13.74
CA SER A 62 2.48 -17.65 -12.89
C SER A 62 2.83 -16.79 -11.67
N PHE A 63 3.81 -15.89 -11.79
CA PHE A 63 4.27 -15.05 -10.68
C PHE A 63 3.11 -14.18 -10.17
N HIS A 64 2.82 -14.27 -8.86
CA HIS A 64 1.62 -13.69 -8.22
C HIS A 64 0.26 -14.13 -8.79
N ARG A 65 0.21 -15.20 -9.60
CA ARG A 65 -1.02 -15.78 -10.16
C ARG A 65 -1.13 -17.28 -9.84
N PRO A 66 -1.15 -17.68 -8.55
CA PRO A 66 -1.20 -19.09 -8.19
C PRO A 66 -2.52 -19.73 -8.65
N ALA A 67 -2.43 -20.88 -9.31
CA ALA A 67 -3.61 -21.65 -9.68
C ALA A 67 -4.30 -22.18 -8.41
N LEU A 68 -5.60 -21.92 -8.30
CA LEU A 68 -6.40 -22.43 -7.20
C LEU A 68 -6.73 -23.91 -7.47
N GLN A 69 -6.24 -24.80 -6.62
CA GLN A 69 -6.52 -26.23 -6.70
C GLN A 69 -7.49 -26.62 -5.60
N PHE A 70 -8.67 -27.10 -6.00
CA PHE A 70 -9.64 -27.68 -5.10
C PHE A 70 -9.54 -29.21 -5.17
N PRO A 71 -9.48 -29.90 -4.02
CA PRO A 71 -9.58 -31.35 -4.03
C PRO A 71 -10.98 -31.77 -4.51
N SER A 72 -11.03 -32.71 -5.45
CA SER A 72 -12.28 -33.29 -5.93
C SER A 72 -12.93 -34.13 -4.83
N ASN A 73 -14.27 -34.13 -4.78
CA ASN A 73 -15.06 -34.96 -3.86
C ASN A 73 -14.82 -34.70 -2.36
N ILE A 74 -14.35 -33.51 -2.00
CA ILE A 74 -14.25 -33.06 -0.60
C ILE A 74 -15.26 -31.95 -0.36
N GLU A 75 -16.08 -32.12 0.67
CA GLU A 75 -17.01 -31.08 1.11
C GLU A 75 -16.25 -29.89 1.71
N ILE A 76 -16.50 -28.69 1.18
CA ILE A 76 -15.92 -27.44 1.70
C ILE A 76 -16.90 -26.84 2.71
N ARG A 77 -16.52 -26.85 3.99
CA ARG A 77 -17.29 -26.20 5.06
C ARG A 77 -16.65 -24.90 5.51
N PHE A 78 -17.46 -23.85 5.60
CA PHE A 78 -17.04 -22.58 6.16
C PHE A 78 -17.11 -22.62 7.69
N SER A 79 -16.10 -22.05 8.35
CA SER A 79 -16.06 -21.92 9.80
C SER A 79 -16.26 -20.46 10.20
N LYS A 80 -16.77 -20.24 11.40
CA LYS A 80 -16.96 -18.89 11.94
C LYS A 80 -15.61 -18.18 12.05
N VAL A 81 -15.55 -16.97 11.51
CA VAL A 81 -14.39 -16.07 11.60
C VAL A 81 -14.14 -15.70 13.07
N ARG A 82 -12.87 -15.76 13.50
CA ARG A 82 -12.49 -15.44 14.89
C ARG A 82 -12.42 -13.93 15.08
N THR A 83 -12.75 -13.42 16.26
CA THR A 83 -12.57 -11.99 16.53
C THR A 83 -11.08 -11.63 16.54
N ALA A 84 -10.70 -10.64 15.73
CA ALA A 84 -9.34 -10.14 15.69
C ALA A 84 -8.95 -9.56 17.05
N LYS A 85 -7.83 -10.02 17.62
CA LYS A 85 -7.28 -9.43 18.84
C LYS A 85 -6.70 -8.06 18.50
N LYS A 86 -7.10 -7.01 19.22
CA LYS A 86 -6.46 -5.69 19.12
C LYS A 86 -5.03 -5.80 19.60
N LYS A 87 -4.11 -6.02 18.67
CA LYS A 87 -2.69 -6.14 19.00
C LYS A 87 -2.07 -4.77 19.24
N LYS A 88 -1.27 -4.73 20.29
CA LYS A 88 -0.47 -3.60 20.70
C LYS A 88 1.00 -4.01 20.64
N ASP A 89 1.89 -3.08 20.35
CA ASP A 89 3.32 -3.29 20.49
C ASP A 89 3.73 -3.39 21.98
N LYS A 90 5.02 -3.62 22.25
CA LYS A 90 5.52 -3.69 23.64
C LYS A 90 5.29 -2.40 24.44
N ALA A 91 5.12 -1.27 23.76
CA ALA A 91 4.80 0.03 24.34
C ALA A 91 3.29 0.30 24.47
N GLY A 92 2.43 -0.68 24.18
CA GLY A 92 0.97 -0.55 24.28
C GLY A 92 0.30 0.21 23.13
N ARG A 93 1.05 0.61 22.10
CA ARG A 93 0.54 1.32 20.91
C ARG A 93 -0.10 0.35 19.94
N LYS A 94 -1.23 0.72 19.36
CA LYS A 94 -1.90 -0.11 18.32
C LYS A 94 -1.02 -0.16 17.07
N ILE A 95 -0.96 -1.32 16.41
CA ILE A 95 -0.13 -1.58 15.21
C ILE A 95 -0.37 -0.58 14.04
N GLY A 96 -1.52 0.12 14.00
CA GLY A 96 -1.81 1.16 13.01
C GLY A 96 -1.68 2.62 13.47
N LYS A 97 -1.26 2.89 14.73
CA LYS A 97 -1.05 4.25 15.27
C LYS A 97 0.35 4.38 15.87
N GLY A 98 1.37 4.05 15.08
CA GLY A 98 2.78 4.13 15.48
C GLY A 98 3.31 2.96 16.31
N GLY A 99 2.56 1.86 16.41
CA GLY A 99 3.09 0.60 16.95
C GLY A 99 4.07 -0.07 15.97
N ASN A 100 5.09 -0.74 16.48
CA ASN A 100 6.03 -1.49 15.64
C ASN A 100 5.32 -2.68 14.96
N VAL A 101 5.14 -2.61 13.64
CA VAL A 101 4.45 -3.62 12.83
C VAL A 101 5.18 -4.96 12.89
N GLY A 102 6.51 -4.95 12.91
CA GLY A 102 7.33 -6.15 13.04
C GLY A 102 7.14 -6.88 14.37
N GLU A 103 6.92 -6.14 15.47
CA GLU A 103 6.60 -6.74 16.78
C GLU A 103 5.16 -7.24 16.87
N GLY A 104 4.24 -6.56 16.19
CA GLY A 104 2.82 -6.88 16.20
C GLY A 104 2.40 -8.03 15.27
N LEU A 105 3.10 -8.21 14.16
CA LEU A 105 2.86 -9.24 13.14
C LEU A 105 4.04 -10.20 13.08
N HIS A 106 4.16 -11.04 14.12
CA HIS A 106 5.32 -11.90 14.31
C HIS A 106 5.15 -13.29 13.69
N ARG A 107 3.92 -13.81 13.66
CA ARG A 107 3.60 -15.17 13.18
C ARG A 107 2.87 -15.11 11.83
N THR A 108 2.99 -16.16 11.02
CA THR A 108 2.25 -16.26 9.74
C THR A 108 0.73 -16.22 9.93
N GLY A 109 0.23 -16.78 11.04
CA GLY A 109 -1.19 -16.71 11.40
C GLY A 109 -1.68 -15.28 11.68
N ASP A 110 -0.77 -14.35 11.99
CA ASP A 110 -1.09 -12.93 12.20
C ASP A 110 -1.37 -12.18 10.90
N LEU A 111 -0.98 -12.76 9.77
CA LEU A 111 -1.17 -12.25 8.41
C LEU A 111 -2.33 -12.96 7.70
N SER A 112 -3.09 -13.78 8.41
CA SER A 112 -4.21 -14.55 7.87
C SER A 112 -5.50 -13.75 7.89
N LEU A 113 -6.35 -13.92 6.87
CA LEU A 113 -7.71 -13.36 6.82
C LEU A 113 -8.75 -14.22 7.56
N LYS A 114 -8.32 -15.06 8.52
CA LYS A 114 -9.19 -15.94 9.30
C LYS A 114 -9.84 -15.25 10.51
N ASP A 115 -9.65 -13.95 10.64
CA ASP A 115 -10.21 -13.14 11.70
C ASP A 115 -10.96 -11.90 11.18
N THR A 116 -11.60 -11.16 12.08
CA THR A 116 -12.38 -9.96 11.75
C THR A 116 -11.51 -8.71 11.52
N SER A 117 -10.25 -8.86 11.12
CA SER A 117 -9.39 -7.72 10.82
C SER A 117 -9.84 -7.03 9.54
N ASN A 118 -9.66 -5.71 9.48
CA ASN A 118 -9.91 -4.97 8.25
C ASN A 118 -8.87 -5.37 7.19
N PHE A 119 -9.34 -5.54 5.96
CA PHE A 119 -8.49 -5.76 4.79
C PHE A 119 -9.02 -4.94 3.62
N VAL A 120 -8.15 -4.72 2.63
CA VAL A 120 -8.47 -4.04 1.38
C VAL A 120 -7.93 -4.89 0.23
N LEU A 121 -8.61 -4.85 -0.91
CA LEU A 121 -8.16 -5.48 -2.13
C LEU A 121 -7.60 -4.42 -3.06
N TRP A 122 -6.45 -4.71 -3.67
CA TRP A 122 -5.81 -3.87 -4.66
C TRP A 122 -5.76 -4.63 -5.97
N GLU A 123 -6.46 -4.12 -6.97
CA GLU A 123 -6.37 -4.60 -8.34
C GLU A 123 -5.34 -3.74 -9.09
N PHE A 124 -4.35 -4.40 -9.68
CA PHE A 124 -3.39 -3.73 -10.54
C PHE A 124 -3.99 -3.63 -11.94
N SER A 125 -4.01 -2.42 -12.51
CA SER A 125 -4.44 -2.19 -13.89
C SER A 125 -3.40 -2.70 -14.90
N GLU A 126 -2.13 -2.78 -14.51
CA GLU A 126 -1.05 -3.31 -15.33
C GLU A 126 -1.08 -4.85 -15.32
N GLU A 127 -0.90 -5.46 -16.49
CA GLU A 127 -0.82 -6.92 -16.58
C GLU A 127 0.42 -7.47 -15.84
N HIS A 128 1.56 -6.80 -15.98
CA HIS A 128 2.82 -7.17 -15.35
C HIS A 128 3.43 -5.99 -14.60
N PRO A 129 2.95 -5.70 -13.38
CA PRO A 129 3.52 -4.64 -12.57
C PRO A 129 5.02 -4.87 -12.36
N PRO A 130 5.87 -3.83 -12.52
CA PRO A 130 7.32 -3.99 -12.43
C PRO A 130 7.78 -4.42 -11.04
N ILE A 131 7.02 -4.06 -10.00
CA ILE A 131 7.31 -4.39 -8.60
C ILE A 131 6.01 -4.79 -7.91
N ILE A 132 6.00 -5.94 -7.23
CA ILE A 132 4.85 -6.44 -6.46
C ILE A 132 5.29 -6.80 -5.05
N SER A 133 4.42 -6.54 -4.08
CA SER A 133 4.68 -6.90 -2.68
C SER A 133 4.48 -8.39 -2.39
N ASN A 134 5.46 -9.00 -1.73
CA ASN A 134 5.41 -10.38 -1.24
C ASN A 134 4.73 -10.48 0.13
N PHE A 135 4.47 -11.72 0.55
CA PHE A 135 3.81 -12.03 1.82
C PHE A 135 4.48 -11.34 3.01
N GLY A 136 3.71 -10.56 3.76
CA GLY A 136 4.18 -9.85 4.96
C GLY A 136 4.95 -8.55 4.68
N MET A 137 5.14 -8.14 3.42
CA MET A 137 5.70 -6.82 3.12
C MET A 137 4.64 -5.74 3.38
N GLY A 138 5.00 -4.72 4.17
CA GLY A 138 4.15 -3.55 4.38
C GLY A 138 4.22 -2.55 3.23
N SER A 139 3.13 -1.80 3.08
CA SER A 139 2.99 -0.66 2.16
C SER A 139 2.33 0.50 2.92
N ILE A 140 2.61 1.74 2.52
CA ILE A 140 1.97 2.93 3.07
C ILE A 140 1.10 3.55 1.98
N LEU A 141 -0.20 3.68 2.25
CA LEU A 141 -1.12 4.43 1.40
C LEU A 141 -0.99 5.91 1.75
N VAL A 142 -0.63 6.73 0.76
CA VAL A 142 -0.41 8.17 0.94
C VAL A 142 -1.38 8.95 0.08
N ASN A 143 -2.11 9.88 0.70
CA ASN A 143 -3.02 10.78 0.01
C ASN A 143 -2.31 12.12 -0.21
N TYR A 144 -1.86 12.36 -1.43
CA TYR A 144 -1.18 13.59 -1.79
C TYR A 144 -2.16 14.74 -1.95
N TYR A 145 -1.89 15.84 -1.25
CA TYR A 145 -2.61 17.09 -1.42
C TYR A 145 -1.63 18.20 -1.81
N ARG A 146 -1.90 18.85 -2.94
CA ARG A 146 -1.23 20.07 -3.36
C ARG A 146 -1.97 21.26 -2.77
N LYS A 147 -1.25 22.09 -2.02
CA LYS A 147 -1.78 23.34 -1.49
C LYS A 147 -2.24 24.26 -2.63
N LYS A 148 -3.38 24.92 -2.45
CA LYS A 148 -3.90 25.91 -3.42
C LYS A 148 -3.15 27.24 -3.34
N ASN A 149 -2.72 27.64 -2.14
CA ASN A 149 -1.92 28.82 -1.89
C ASN A 149 -1.08 28.62 -0.60
N GLU A 150 -0.19 29.56 -0.27
CA GLU A 150 0.69 29.44 0.91
C GLU A 150 -0.09 29.35 2.23
N LYS A 151 -1.25 30.02 2.28
CA LYS A 151 -2.16 30.07 3.43
C LYS A 151 -3.11 28.87 3.51
N ASP A 152 -3.00 27.91 2.59
CA ASP A 152 -3.85 26.74 2.56
C ASP A 152 -3.42 25.76 3.66
N GLU A 153 -4.20 25.77 4.74
CA GLU A 153 -4.05 24.88 5.88
C GLU A 153 -4.89 23.61 5.76
N HIS A 154 -5.65 23.43 4.67
CA HIS A 154 -6.53 22.29 4.50
C HIS A 154 -5.74 20.97 4.53
N ILE A 155 -6.29 19.98 5.23
CA ILE A 155 -5.79 18.62 5.29
C ILE A 155 -6.96 17.71 4.89
N PRO A 156 -6.93 17.12 3.68
CA PRO A 156 -7.94 16.16 3.28
C PRO A 156 -7.99 14.99 4.25
N LYS A 157 -9.20 14.63 4.67
CA LYS A 157 -9.46 13.45 5.49
C LYS A 157 -10.08 12.39 4.58
N ALA A 158 -9.30 11.36 4.26
CA ALA A 158 -9.80 10.17 3.61
C ALA A 158 -10.08 9.07 4.66
N GLU A 159 -10.91 8.10 4.30
CA GLU A 159 -11.18 6.94 5.16
C GLU A 159 -9.93 6.08 5.38
N LEU A 160 -9.05 6.02 4.37
CA LEU A 160 -7.82 5.25 4.37
C LEU A 160 -6.64 6.12 3.91
N GLY A 161 -5.45 5.81 4.41
CA GLY A 161 -4.19 6.44 4.00
C GLY A 161 -3.80 7.68 4.79
N GLU A 162 -2.50 7.97 4.79
CA GLU A 162 -1.91 9.11 5.50
C GLU A 162 -1.93 10.36 4.61
N PRO A 163 -2.45 11.50 5.07
CA PRO A 163 -2.44 12.73 4.30
C PRO A 163 -1.01 13.29 4.22
N TYR A 164 -0.53 13.56 3.00
CA TYR A 164 0.76 14.19 2.77
C TYR A 164 0.59 15.49 1.98
N ARG A 165 1.02 16.60 2.58
CA ARG A 165 0.99 17.92 1.94
C ARG A 165 2.28 18.16 1.18
N HIS A 166 2.18 18.29 -0.12
CA HIS A 166 3.32 18.72 -0.93
C HIS A 166 3.57 20.21 -0.67
N ARG A 167 4.75 20.54 -0.12
CA ARG A 167 5.20 21.94 0.01
C ARG A 167 5.69 22.38 -1.35
N THR A 168 5.04 23.37 -1.95
CA THR A 168 5.61 24.10 -3.08
C THR A 168 6.77 24.93 -2.52
N THR A 169 8.01 24.57 -2.86
CA THR A 169 9.14 25.49 -2.70
C THR A 169 8.94 26.60 -3.72
N GLY A 170 8.71 27.82 -3.24
CA GLY A 170 8.88 29.04 -4.03
C GLY A 170 10.35 29.33 -4.28
#